data_AF-U5TZG9-F1
#
_entry.id   AF-U5TZG9-F1
#
_cell.length_a   1.000
_cell.length_b   1.000
_cell.length_c   1.000
_cell.angle_alpha   90.00
_cell.angle_beta   90.00
_cell.angle_gamma   90.00
#
_symmetry.space_group_name_H-M   'P 1'
#
loop_
_entity.id
_entity.type
_entity.pdbx_description
1 polymer ?
#
loop_
_entity_poly.entity_id
_entity_poly.type
_entity_poly.pdbx_seq_one_letter_code
_entity_poly.pdbx_strand_id
1 'polypeptide(L)' 'PCVISREIMENYNIALRWTAKQKLYSRTGESVEFVCKRGYRLSSRSHTLLTTCWDGKLEYPTCAKR' A
#
# COMPACT_ATOMS: atom_id res chain seq x y z
N PRO A 1 -13.39 7.11 5.09
CA PRO A 1 -12.44 7.17 3.95
C PRO A 1 -11.03 6.88 4.47
N CYS A 2 -10.20 6.13 3.74
CA CYS A 2 -8.84 5.83 4.14
C CYS A 2 -7.88 6.86 3.57
N VAL A 3 -6.92 7.29 4.38
CA VAL A 3 -5.85 8.18 3.98
C VAL A 3 -4.61 7.34 3.71
N ILE A 4 -4.12 7.38 2.46
CA ILE A 4 -2.91 6.68 2.06
C ILE A 4 -1.72 7.61 2.31
N SER A 5 -0.89 7.25 3.29
CA SER A 5 0.28 8.06 3.67
C SER A 5 1.50 7.68 2.84
N ARG A 6 2.17 8.68 2.24
CA ARG A 6 3.45 8.47 1.55
C ARG A 6 4.54 8.04 2.51
N GLU A 7 4.57 8.59 3.71
CA GLU A 7 5.56 8.24 4.73
C GLU A 7 5.48 6.76 5.11
N ILE A 8 4.27 6.22 5.29
CA ILE A 8 4.07 4.78 5.54
C ILE A 8 4.57 3.96 4.35
N MET A 9 4.25 4.38 3.12
CA MET A 9 4.72 3.66 1.93
C MET A 9 6.24 3.63 1.81
N GLU A 10 6.91 4.76 2.11
CA GLU A 10 8.37 4.85 2.16
C GLU A 10 8.94 3.89 3.22
N ASN A 11 8.43 3.95 4.44
CA ASN A 11 8.89 3.10 5.56
C ASN A 11 8.71 1.61 5.28
N TYR A 12 7.66 1.23 4.54
CA TYR A 12 7.31 -0.16 4.24
C TYR A 12 7.90 -0.64 2.91
N ASN A 13 8.68 0.22 2.21
CA ASN A 13 9.31 -0.05 0.92
C ASN A 13 8.32 -0.44 -0.19
N ILE A 14 7.15 0.20 -0.20
CA ILE A 14 6.06 -0.04 -1.14
C ILE A 14 5.74 1.24 -1.93
N ALA A 15 5.00 1.07 -3.03
CA ALA A 15 4.46 2.14 -3.85
C ALA A 15 3.09 1.74 -4.39
N LEU A 16 2.27 2.70 -4.82
CA LEU A 16 1.04 2.40 -5.56
C LEU A 16 1.39 1.81 -6.93
N ARG A 17 0.68 0.75 -7.35
CA ARG A 17 0.86 0.17 -8.69
C ARG A 17 0.51 1.19 -9.78
N TRP A 18 -0.54 1.97 -9.54
CA TRP A 18 -1.06 2.95 -10.49
C TRP A 18 -0.76 4.37 -9.98
N THR A 19 0.18 5.04 -10.62
CA THR A 19 0.63 6.42 -10.30
C THR A 19 -0.34 7.50 -10.80
N ALA A 20 -1.36 7.14 -11.59
CA ALA A 20 -2.15 8.07 -12.40
C ALA A 20 -2.89 9.15 -11.60
N LYS A 21 -3.13 8.94 -10.31
CA LYS A 21 -3.45 10.01 -9.37
C LYS A 21 -2.78 9.65 -8.06
N GLN A 22 -2.13 10.61 -7.44
CA GLN A 22 -1.81 10.58 -6.01
C GLN A 22 -3.12 10.56 -5.21
N LYS A 23 -3.96 9.52 -5.40
CA LYS A 23 -5.17 9.25 -4.63
C LYS A 23 -4.67 8.92 -3.23
N LEU A 24 -4.39 9.96 -2.46
CA LEU A 24 -4.10 9.88 -1.03
C LEU A 24 -5.38 9.57 -0.24
N TYR A 25 -6.52 9.46 -0.93
CA TYR A 25 -7.82 9.15 -0.37
C TYR A 25 -8.45 8.00 -1.13
N SER A 26 -8.79 6.94 -0.40
CA SER A 26 -9.57 5.80 -0.88
C SER A 26 -10.93 5.79 -0.17
N ARG A 27 -12.02 5.56 -0.90
CA ARG A 27 -13.35 5.43 -0.30
C ARG A 27 -13.46 4.08 0.41
N THR A 28 -14.30 3.99 1.42
CA THR A 28 -14.61 2.70 2.05
C THR A 28 -15.17 1.75 0.99
N GLY A 29 -14.63 0.53 0.91
CA GLY A 29 -14.94 -0.47 -0.12
C GLY A 29 -14.11 -0.36 -1.40
N GLU A 30 -13.31 0.70 -1.60
CA GLU A 30 -12.35 0.77 -2.71
C GLU A 30 -11.09 -0.04 -2.38
N SER A 31 -10.66 -0.85 -3.34
CA SER A 31 -9.38 -1.57 -3.26
C SER A 31 -8.22 -0.72 -3.77
N VAL A 32 -7.09 -0.88 -3.10
CA VAL A 32 -5.84 -0.19 -3.37
C VAL A 32 -4.78 -1.24 -3.62
N GLU A 33 -4.07 -1.09 -4.72
CA GLU A 33 -3.02 -2.02 -5.12
C GLU A 33 -1.64 -1.40 -4.95
N PHE A 34 -0.82 -2.08 -4.16
CA PHE A 34 0.56 -1.74 -3.89
C PHE A 34 1.52 -2.66 -4.66
N VAL A 35 2.75 -2.20 -4.82
CA VAL A 35 3.87 -2.97 -5.34
C VAL A 35 5.10 -2.70 -4.48
N CYS A 36 5.98 -3.71 -4.36
CA CYS A 36 7.28 -3.48 -3.74
C CYS A 36 8.13 -2.56 -4.61
N LYS A 37 8.88 -1.67 -3.96
CA LYS A 37 9.89 -0.87 -4.65
C LYS A 37 10.97 -1.75 -5.27
N ARG A 38 11.63 -1.22 -6.29
CA ARG A 38 12.77 -1.89 -6.94
C ARG A 38 13.84 -2.25 -5.91
N GLY A 39 14.28 -3.50 -5.91
CA GLY A 39 15.26 -4.02 -4.92
C GLY A 39 14.65 -4.68 -3.69
N TYR A 40 13.32 -4.63 -3.54
CA TYR A 40 12.59 -5.25 -2.44
C TYR A 40 11.68 -6.38 -2.94
N ARG A 41 11.28 -7.26 -2.03
CA ARG A 41 10.33 -8.36 -2.24
C ARG A 41 9.33 -8.41 -1.09
N LEU A 42 8.17 -9.01 -1.36
CA LEU A 42 7.12 -9.14 -0.36
C LEU A 42 7.68 -9.91 0.86
N SER A 43 7.51 -9.35 2.05
CA SER A 43 7.91 -10.04 3.28
C SER A 43 7.01 -11.25 3.51
N SER A 44 7.56 -12.34 4.07
CA SER A 44 6.79 -13.56 4.36
C SER A 44 5.65 -13.34 5.36
N ARG A 45 5.74 -12.29 6.19
CA ARG A 45 4.70 -11.88 7.14
C ARG A 45 3.87 -10.68 6.65
N SER A 46 4.02 -10.29 5.40
CA SER A 46 3.31 -9.14 4.84
C SER A 46 1.84 -9.45 4.58
N HIS A 47 1.01 -8.42 4.71
CA HIS A 47 -0.33 -8.39 4.12
C HIS A 47 -0.26 -8.50 2.58
N THR A 48 -1.41 -8.76 1.97
CA THR A 48 -1.58 -8.79 0.51
C THR A 48 -1.29 -7.43 -0.10
N LEU A 49 -0.72 -7.45 -1.31
CA LEU A 49 -0.47 -6.22 -2.08
C LEU A 49 -1.76 -5.52 -2.53
N LEU A 50 -2.85 -6.26 -2.64
CA LEU A 50 -4.19 -5.72 -2.83
C LEU A 50 -4.89 -5.64 -1.47
N THR A 51 -5.23 -4.44 -1.03
CA THR A 51 -5.92 -4.18 0.24
C THR A 51 -7.19 -3.38 -0.01
N THR A 52 -8.18 -3.55 0.85
CA THR A 52 -9.45 -2.81 0.73
C THR A 52 -9.57 -1.83 1.88
N CYS A 53 -9.94 -0.59 1.57
CA CYS A 53 -10.22 0.41 2.59
C CYS A 53 -11.49 0.05 3.34
N TRP A 54 -11.39 -0.13 4.66
CA TRP A 54 -12.54 -0.40 5.54
C TRP A 54 -12.62 0.64 6.65
N ASP A 55 -13.58 1.54 6.53
CA ASP A 55 -13.90 2.56 7.54
C ASP A 55 -12.68 3.34 8.07
N GLY A 56 -11.83 3.82 7.15
CA GLY A 56 -10.62 4.57 7.50
C GLY A 56 -9.41 3.71 7.86
N LYS A 57 -9.57 2.39 7.98
CA LYS A 57 -8.47 1.45 8.17
C LYS A 57 -8.05 0.85 6.83
N LEU A 58 -6.74 0.85 6.59
CA LEU A 58 -6.13 0.26 5.41
C LEU A 58 -4.85 -0.45 5.85
N GLU A 59 -4.80 -1.76 5.62
CA GLU A 59 -3.63 -2.56 5.97
C GLU A 59 -2.56 -2.41 4.89
N TYR A 60 -1.37 -1.97 5.29
CA TYR A 60 -0.24 -1.78 4.39
C TYR A 60 0.59 -3.06 4.29
N PRO A 61 0.92 -3.53 3.08
CA PRO A 61 1.91 -4.58 2.90
C PRO A 61 3.31 -4.06 3.22
N THR A 62 4.22 -4.95 3.60
CA THR A 62 5.61 -4.64 3.89
C THR A 62 6.53 -5.41 2.95
N CYS A 63 7.47 -4.70 2.34
CA CYS A 63 8.51 -5.31 1.51
C CYS A 63 9.86 -5.26 2.22
N ALA A 64 10.58 -6.39 2.21
CA ALA A 64 11.93 -6.52 2.72
C ALA A 64 12.93 -6.52 1.55
N LYS A 65 14.16 -6.10 1.83
CA LYS A 65 15.24 -6.16 0.83
C LYS A 65 15.38 -7.61 0.33
N ARG A 66 15.61 -7.77 -0.98
CA ARG A 66 15.75 -9.09 -1.61
C ARG A 66 16.78 -9.95 -0.89
#